data_AF-A0A959YNG1-F1
#
_entry.id   AF-A0A959YNG1-F1
#
_cell.length_a   1.000
_cell.length_b   1.000
_cell.length_c   1.000
_cell.angle_alpha   90.00
_cell.angle_beta   90.00
_cell.angle_gamma   90.00
#
_symmetry.space_group_name_H-M   'P 1'
#
loop_
_entity.id
_entity.type
_entity.pdbx_description
1 polymer ?
#
loop_
_entity_poly.entity_id
_entity_poly.type
_entity_poly.pdbx_seq_one_letter_code
_entity_poly.pdbx_strand_id
1 'polypeptide(L)'
;MSTEQTQAPVVEESKEANSSADVAVGAEEQDSIEAAKAFLRNEKAAKSEEGKPAPEQKSSEELIEKAEKEQAGEEEDSEKKEVVEKVDEKEEKKDESKEESKEEEKKEEDKDDAKQKEVEAKFSARFASLSRKEKQLREQAKSLKEKEEGFNQKYSKYAEIEELVDKGDKLAAAEKLGLTPENFVEGLISKEKLEEEKKTVDYQVKTLQEKLEKMEAERQKEKAEYQKKEIMSQLDGYKRDITDFITKNADKYEICATQGLTEDVYEAIKNTYEATGEVVSMEEAVEAVEAHYEQEFETKWAKVNKLRSRIAPEPVVEEKPSSPPVVEVKEEKKPIRTITNSDSSSSSNKSLDDMTDEEREEAAKKLLKTTWHKSR
;
A
#
# COMPACT_ATOMS: atom_id res chain seq x y z
N MET A 1 -4.84 64.70 -49.74
CA MET A 1 -6.23 64.68 -49.24
C MET A 1 -7.03 63.78 -50.14
N SER A 2 -7.25 62.54 -49.72
CA SER A 2 -8.35 61.65 -50.14
C SER A 2 -8.31 60.46 -49.19
N THR A 3 -9.30 60.40 -48.33
CA THR A 3 -9.53 59.34 -47.34
C THR A 3 -10.34 58.24 -48.00
N GLU A 4 -9.77 57.04 -48.15
CA GLU A 4 -10.53 55.84 -48.48
C GLU A 4 -11.03 55.17 -47.21
N GLN A 5 -12.34 54.93 -47.24
CA GLN A 5 -13.20 54.48 -46.17
C GLN A 5 -13.52 53.00 -46.43
N THR A 6 -12.90 52.09 -45.69
CA THR A 6 -13.18 50.65 -45.77
C THR A 6 -14.22 50.26 -44.74
N GLN A 7 -15.38 49.79 -45.23
CA GLN A 7 -16.49 49.26 -44.46
C GLN A 7 -16.15 47.92 -43.80
N ALA A 8 -16.59 47.75 -42.54
CA ALA A 8 -16.60 46.49 -41.83
C ALA A 8 -17.93 45.73 -42.08
N PRO A 9 -17.91 44.39 -42.21
CA PRO A 9 -19.13 43.60 -42.18
C PRO A 9 -19.54 43.27 -40.74
N VAL A 10 -20.83 43.51 -40.47
CA VAL A 10 -21.57 43.11 -39.27
C VAL A 10 -21.75 41.60 -39.28
N VAL A 11 -21.28 40.93 -38.22
CA VAL A 11 -21.62 39.52 -37.94
C VAL A 11 -22.63 39.54 -36.80
N GLU A 12 -23.87 39.14 -37.11
CA GLU A 12 -24.92 38.86 -36.15
C GLU A 12 -24.54 37.62 -35.33
N GLU A 13 -24.35 37.81 -34.03
CA GLU A 13 -24.10 36.73 -33.07
C GLU A 13 -25.43 36.23 -32.51
N SER A 14 -25.75 34.99 -32.87
CA SER A 14 -26.95 34.26 -32.46
C SER A 14 -26.83 33.87 -30.99
N LYS A 15 -27.68 34.46 -30.13
CA LYS A 15 -27.97 33.94 -28.80
C LYS A 15 -29.03 32.86 -28.92
N GLU A 16 -28.67 31.60 -28.70
CA GLU A 16 -29.55 30.59 -28.09
C GLU A 16 -28.79 29.29 -27.78
N ALA A 17 -29.15 28.68 -26.65
CA ALA A 17 -28.80 27.35 -26.17
C ALA A 17 -27.37 27.08 -25.64
N ASN A 18 -27.19 27.27 -24.32
CA ASN A 18 -26.45 26.31 -23.47
C ASN A 18 -26.74 26.61 -21.98
N SER A 19 -27.80 25.99 -21.44
CA SER A 19 -28.09 25.98 -20.00
C SER A 19 -28.46 24.57 -19.55
N SER A 20 -27.50 23.65 -19.46
CA SER A 20 -27.74 22.35 -18.79
C SER A 20 -26.48 21.53 -18.45
N ALA A 21 -25.34 22.13 -18.13
CA ALA A 21 -24.13 21.36 -17.79
C ALA A 21 -23.39 21.77 -16.50
N ASP A 22 -23.86 22.79 -15.76
CA ASP A 22 -23.12 23.36 -14.62
C ASP A 22 -23.56 22.84 -13.23
N VAL A 23 -24.32 21.75 -13.13
CA VAL A 23 -24.84 21.27 -11.82
C VAL A 23 -24.16 19.98 -11.34
N ALA A 24 -23.36 19.30 -12.16
CA ALA A 24 -22.79 17.98 -11.78
C ALA A 24 -21.34 18.01 -11.24
N VAL A 25 -20.63 19.14 -11.31
CA VAL A 25 -19.21 19.20 -10.86
C VAL A 25 -19.07 19.63 -9.39
N GLY A 26 -20.14 20.15 -8.77
CA GLY A 26 -20.10 20.65 -7.39
C GLY A 26 -20.21 19.61 -6.28
N ALA A 27 -20.59 18.36 -6.58
CA ALA A 27 -20.79 17.33 -5.56
C ALA A 27 -19.49 16.62 -5.16
N GLU A 28 -18.64 16.25 -6.13
CA GLU A 28 -17.36 15.56 -5.82
C GLU A 28 -16.33 16.49 -5.15
N GLU A 29 -16.37 17.80 -5.45
CA GLU A 29 -15.44 18.75 -4.85
C GLU A 29 -15.79 19.04 -3.38
N GLN A 30 -17.07 18.98 -3.00
CA GLN A 30 -17.50 19.17 -1.60
C GLN A 30 -17.13 17.97 -0.71
N ASP A 31 -17.27 16.74 -1.20
CA ASP A 31 -16.86 15.53 -0.47
C ASP A 31 -15.35 15.49 -0.24
N SER A 32 -14.55 15.97 -1.20
CA SER A 32 -13.09 16.06 -1.05
C SER A 32 -12.66 17.10 0.01
N ILE A 33 -13.37 18.22 0.11
CA ILE A 33 -13.12 19.27 1.11
C ILE A 33 -13.54 18.80 2.51
N GLU A 34 -14.62 18.03 2.61
CA GLU A 34 -15.11 17.49 3.89
C GLU A 34 -14.20 16.36 4.41
N ALA A 35 -13.67 15.51 3.53
CA ALA A 35 -12.64 14.52 3.86
C ALA A 35 -11.32 15.17 4.32
N ALA A 36 -10.88 16.26 3.66
CA ALA A 36 -9.69 17.01 4.08
C ALA A 36 -9.87 17.70 5.45
N LYS A 37 -11.08 18.21 5.75
CA LYS A 37 -11.41 18.78 7.07
C LYS A 37 -11.48 17.71 8.16
N ALA A 38 -11.94 16.48 7.84
CA ALA A 38 -11.94 15.36 8.78
C ALA A 38 -10.52 14.91 9.15
N PHE A 39 -9.61 14.87 8.18
CA PHE A 39 -8.19 14.53 8.41
C PHE A 39 -7.49 15.55 9.34
N LEU A 40 -7.69 16.85 9.09
CA LEU A 40 -7.15 17.91 9.95
C LEU A 40 -7.74 17.92 11.37
N ARG A 41 -8.97 17.45 11.56
CA ARG A 41 -9.57 17.30 12.90
C ARG A 41 -8.92 16.16 13.68
N ASN A 42 -8.60 15.04 13.03
CA ASN A 42 -7.94 13.91 13.68
C ASN A 42 -6.47 14.20 14.04
N GLU A 43 -5.75 14.95 13.20
CA GLU A 43 -4.37 15.34 13.51
C GLU A 43 -4.29 16.31 14.72
N LYS A 44 -5.30 17.16 14.89
CA LYS A 44 -5.38 18.09 16.02
C LYS A 44 -5.80 17.40 17.33
N ALA A 45 -6.55 16.29 17.25
CA ALA A 45 -6.87 15.45 18.40
C ALA A 45 -5.63 14.67 18.87
N ALA A 46 -4.84 14.11 17.94
CA ALA A 46 -3.62 13.37 18.25
C ALA A 46 -2.53 14.23 18.93
N LYS A 47 -2.46 15.53 18.62
CA LYS A 47 -1.50 16.47 19.25
C LYS A 47 -1.94 16.98 20.64
N SER A 48 -3.13 16.62 21.11
CA SER A 48 -3.63 17.07 22.43
C SER A 48 -3.50 16.03 23.56
N GLU A 49 -2.96 14.83 23.26
CA GLU A 49 -2.82 13.72 24.21
C GLU A 49 -1.37 13.42 24.65
N GLU A 50 -0.38 14.23 24.27
CA GLU A 50 1.00 14.14 24.79
C GLU A 50 1.20 15.12 25.95
N GLY A 51 0.50 14.85 27.06
CA GLY A 51 0.64 15.55 28.33
C GLY A 51 1.01 14.61 29.46
N LYS A 52 2.18 13.95 29.38
CA LYS A 52 2.81 13.28 30.53
C LYS A 52 4.33 13.59 30.57
N PRO A 53 4.88 13.85 31.76
CA PRO A 53 6.27 14.30 31.91
C PRO A 53 7.27 13.18 31.62
N ALA A 54 8.32 13.54 30.89
CA ALA A 54 9.45 12.68 30.54
C ALA A 54 10.23 12.21 31.79
N PRO A 55 10.75 10.97 31.82
CA PRO A 55 11.72 10.54 32.81
C PRO A 55 13.08 11.19 32.54
N GLU A 56 13.71 11.66 33.61
CA GLU A 56 15.02 12.30 33.66
C GLU A 56 16.09 11.51 32.88
N GLN A 57 16.65 12.15 31.86
CA GLN A 57 17.83 11.64 31.16
C GLN A 57 19.05 11.86 32.07
N LYS A 58 19.59 10.76 32.58
CA LYS A 58 20.91 10.73 33.19
C LYS A 58 21.95 11.08 32.12
N SER A 59 22.85 11.99 32.49
CA SER A 59 23.89 12.58 31.66
C SER A 59 24.82 11.54 31.04
N SER A 60 25.16 11.77 29.78
CA SER A 60 26.09 11.01 28.94
C SER A 60 27.54 10.93 29.46
N GLU A 61 27.89 11.63 30.53
CA GLU A 61 29.20 11.53 31.19
C GLU A 61 29.37 10.23 31.99
N GLU A 62 28.30 9.64 32.53
CA GLU A 62 28.40 8.43 33.38
C GLU A 62 28.60 7.14 32.57
N LEU A 63 28.35 7.17 31.25
CA LEU A 63 28.53 6.02 30.35
C LEU A 63 29.93 5.94 29.72
N ILE A 64 30.69 7.03 29.73
CA ILE A 64 32.05 7.06 29.16
C ILE A 64 33.08 6.56 30.19
N GLU A 65 32.90 6.88 31.47
CA GLU A 65 33.80 6.41 32.55
C GLU A 65 33.71 4.90 32.81
N LYS A 66 32.62 4.24 32.38
CA LYS A 66 32.44 2.79 32.53
C LYS A 66 33.05 1.97 31.39
N ALA A 67 33.31 2.59 30.23
CA ALA A 67 33.90 1.92 29.08
C ALA A 67 35.45 1.90 29.12
N GLU A 68 36.08 2.88 29.77
CA GLU A 68 37.55 2.92 29.91
C GLU A 68 38.11 1.94 30.97
N LYS A 69 37.24 1.33 31.80
CA LYS A 69 37.67 0.41 32.86
C LYS A 69 37.62 -1.08 32.47
N GLU A 70 37.07 -1.43 31.30
CA GLU A 70 37.00 -2.81 30.80
C GLU A 70 38.00 -3.14 29.67
N GLN A 71 38.81 -2.18 29.19
CA GLN A 71 39.83 -2.42 28.15
C GLN A 71 41.28 -2.51 28.68
N ALA A 72 41.50 -2.49 29.99
CA ALA A 72 42.85 -2.51 30.58
C ALA A 72 43.31 -3.89 31.10
N GLY A 73 42.78 -4.99 30.57
CA GLY A 73 43.08 -6.32 31.09
C GLY A 73 42.96 -7.45 30.09
N GLU A 74 43.75 -7.44 29.01
CA GLU A 74 44.09 -8.64 28.24
C GLU A 74 45.19 -8.35 27.18
N GLU A 75 46.40 -8.01 27.61
CA GLU A 75 47.60 -8.14 26.75
C GLU A 75 48.82 -8.45 27.63
N GLU A 76 49.08 -9.74 27.86
CA GLU A 76 50.45 -10.26 27.99
C GLU A 76 50.53 -11.69 27.42
N ASP A 77 51.69 -11.98 26.82
CA ASP A 77 52.17 -13.27 26.32
C ASP A 77 51.64 -13.82 24.99
N SER A 78 52.36 -13.50 23.90
CA SER A 78 53.09 -14.56 23.20
C SER A 78 54.26 -14.00 22.38
N GLU A 79 55.45 -14.23 22.92
CA GLU A 79 56.75 -14.10 22.29
C GLU A 79 56.90 -14.94 21.00
N LYS A 80 57.74 -14.39 20.11
CA LYS A 80 58.74 -15.07 19.27
C LYS A 80 58.27 -16.21 18.35
N LYS A 81 58.33 -15.93 17.04
CA LYS A 81 59.10 -16.78 16.12
C LYS A 81 59.57 -16.01 14.89
N GLU A 82 60.82 -15.61 15.01
CA GLU A 82 61.75 -15.30 13.93
C GLU A 82 61.98 -16.57 13.08
N VAL A 83 61.63 -16.53 11.79
CA VAL A 83 62.16 -17.47 10.79
C VAL A 83 62.53 -16.70 9.53
N VAL A 84 63.83 -16.72 9.31
CA VAL A 84 64.60 -16.34 8.13
C VAL A 84 64.25 -17.24 6.94
N GLU A 85 63.96 -16.68 5.76
CA GLU A 85 64.14 -17.40 4.49
C GLU A 85 64.31 -16.39 3.33
N LYS A 86 65.57 -16.08 2.99
CA LYS A 86 66.27 -16.51 1.76
C LYS A 86 65.53 -16.20 0.45
N VAL A 87 65.99 -15.10 -0.13
CA VAL A 87 65.90 -14.78 -1.56
C VAL A 87 66.82 -15.75 -2.31
N ASP A 88 66.27 -16.59 -3.16
CA ASP A 88 67.02 -17.30 -4.20
C ASP A 88 66.37 -17.01 -5.56
N GLU A 89 67.14 -16.33 -6.41
CA GLU A 89 66.93 -16.18 -7.84
C GLU A 89 66.85 -17.56 -8.50
N LYS A 90 65.89 -17.74 -9.42
CA LYS A 90 65.97 -18.86 -10.37
C LYS A 90 65.60 -18.41 -11.77
N GLU A 91 66.65 -18.42 -12.58
CA GLU A 91 66.69 -18.18 -14.02
C GLU A 91 65.74 -19.07 -14.82
N GLU A 92 65.32 -18.50 -15.95
CA GLU A 92 64.79 -19.15 -17.14
C GLU A 92 65.64 -20.35 -17.58
N LYS A 93 64.98 -21.49 -17.86
CA LYS A 93 65.45 -22.42 -18.90
C LYS A 93 64.30 -23.08 -19.63
N LYS A 94 64.20 -22.69 -20.89
CA LYS A 94 63.54 -23.31 -22.03
C LYS A 94 64.26 -24.62 -22.38
N ASP A 95 63.52 -25.71 -22.58
CA ASP A 95 63.77 -26.65 -23.69
C ASP A 95 62.65 -27.68 -23.86
N GLU A 96 62.52 -28.10 -25.11
CA GLU A 96 61.42 -28.80 -25.75
C GLU A 96 61.38 -30.33 -25.49
N SER A 97 60.20 -30.89 -25.77
CA SER A 97 59.91 -32.27 -26.22
C SER A 97 59.90 -33.40 -25.18
N LYS A 98 58.72 -34.01 -25.01
CA LYS A 98 58.53 -35.47 -25.21
C LYS A 98 57.05 -35.83 -25.30
N GLU A 99 56.68 -36.24 -26.51
CA GLU A 99 55.43 -36.88 -26.91
C GLU A 99 55.31 -38.30 -26.33
N GLU A 100 54.05 -38.74 -26.21
CA GLU A 100 53.58 -40.13 -26.16
C GLU A 100 54.02 -41.03 -24.99
N SER A 101 53.11 -41.21 -24.03
CA SER A 101 52.48 -42.50 -23.71
C SER A 101 51.86 -42.45 -22.32
N LYS A 102 50.56 -42.77 -22.23
CA LYS A 102 49.89 -43.63 -21.23
C LYS A 102 48.46 -43.15 -21.00
N GLU A 103 47.69 -43.32 -22.06
CA GLU A 103 46.23 -43.28 -22.11
C GLU A 103 45.74 -44.66 -21.66
N GLU A 104 45.48 -44.88 -20.35
CA GLU A 104 44.57 -45.94 -19.84
C GLU A 104 44.42 -46.02 -18.30
N GLU A 105 44.54 -44.91 -17.56
CA GLU A 105 44.20 -44.88 -16.11
C GLU A 105 43.31 -43.67 -15.73
N LYS A 106 42.57 -43.15 -16.71
CA LYS A 106 41.92 -41.83 -16.68
C LYS A 106 40.42 -41.89 -16.36
N LYS A 107 40.02 -42.61 -15.32
CA LYS A 107 38.59 -42.62 -14.91
C LYS A 107 38.27 -42.59 -13.42
N GLU A 108 39.26 -42.61 -12.53
CA GLU A 108 39.03 -42.41 -11.09
C GLU A 108 39.77 -41.20 -10.47
N GLU A 109 40.82 -40.65 -11.09
CA GLU A 109 41.51 -39.44 -10.60
C GLU A 109 40.75 -38.12 -10.87
N ASP A 110 39.81 -38.09 -11.82
CA ASP A 110 39.09 -36.86 -12.21
C ASP A 110 38.14 -36.29 -11.13
N LYS A 111 37.84 -37.04 -10.06
CA LYS A 111 36.98 -36.55 -8.96
C LYS A 111 37.74 -35.84 -7.85
N ASP A 112 39.00 -36.19 -7.60
CA ASP A 112 39.83 -35.54 -6.58
C ASP A 112 40.51 -34.29 -7.14
N ASP A 113 40.91 -34.29 -8.41
CA ASP A 113 41.39 -33.09 -9.11
C ASP A 113 40.31 -32.01 -9.23
N ALA A 114 39.03 -32.38 -9.40
CA ALA A 114 37.93 -31.44 -9.46
C ALA A 114 37.67 -30.74 -8.10
N LYS A 115 37.80 -31.47 -6.99
CA LYS A 115 37.67 -30.89 -5.64
C LYS A 115 38.86 -30.00 -5.28
N GLN A 116 40.08 -30.38 -5.66
CA GLN A 116 41.26 -29.55 -5.44
C GLN A 116 41.20 -28.24 -6.24
N LYS A 117 40.77 -28.30 -7.51
CA LYS A 117 40.53 -27.10 -8.34
C LYS A 117 39.44 -26.19 -7.75
N GLU A 118 38.39 -26.74 -7.14
CA GLU A 118 37.35 -25.94 -6.49
C GLU A 118 37.87 -25.24 -5.21
N VAL A 119 38.73 -25.90 -4.43
CA VAL A 119 39.36 -25.30 -3.24
C VAL A 119 40.37 -24.22 -3.63
N GLU A 120 41.16 -24.44 -4.68
CA GLU A 120 42.11 -23.46 -5.20
C GLU A 120 41.39 -22.25 -5.86
N ALA A 121 40.26 -22.47 -6.52
CA ALA A 121 39.39 -21.40 -7.01
C ALA A 121 38.79 -20.58 -5.86
N LYS A 122 38.37 -21.22 -4.77
CA LYS A 122 37.88 -20.51 -3.56
C LYS A 122 39.00 -19.75 -2.85
N PHE A 123 40.22 -20.28 -2.82
CA PHE A 123 41.38 -19.62 -2.25
C PHE A 123 41.77 -18.40 -3.09
N SER A 124 41.97 -18.55 -4.40
CA SER A 124 42.27 -17.44 -5.31
C SER A 124 41.20 -16.35 -5.29
N ALA A 125 39.92 -16.70 -5.19
CA ALA A 125 38.83 -15.72 -5.01
C ALA A 125 38.98 -14.93 -3.70
N ARG A 126 39.38 -15.58 -2.60
CA ARG A 126 39.65 -14.90 -1.31
C ARG A 126 40.87 -13.98 -1.41
N PHE A 127 41.98 -14.40 -2.04
CA PHE A 127 43.15 -13.54 -2.26
C PHE A 127 42.84 -12.35 -3.16
N ALA A 128 42.05 -12.54 -4.22
CA ALA A 128 41.58 -11.44 -5.06
C ALA A 128 40.71 -10.45 -4.26
N SER A 129 39.84 -10.95 -3.38
CA SER A 129 39.03 -10.09 -2.50
C SER A 129 39.87 -9.32 -1.48
N LEU A 130 40.90 -9.95 -0.90
CA LEU A 130 41.83 -9.32 0.04
C LEU A 130 42.69 -8.27 -0.66
N SER A 131 43.22 -8.57 -1.84
CA SER A 131 44.01 -7.62 -2.63
C SER A 131 43.19 -6.38 -3.01
N ARG A 132 41.90 -6.54 -3.36
CA ARG A 132 40.98 -5.42 -3.59
C ARG A 132 40.77 -4.58 -2.33
N LYS A 133 40.58 -5.22 -1.17
CA LYS A 133 40.44 -4.53 0.12
C LYS A 133 41.73 -3.80 0.52
N GLU A 134 42.89 -4.41 0.36
CA GLU A 134 44.19 -3.81 0.64
C GLU A 134 44.45 -2.60 -0.26
N LYS A 135 44.14 -2.71 -1.56
CA LYS A 135 44.23 -1.59 -2.51
C LYS A 135 43.32 -0.43 -2.09
N GLN A 136 42.08 -0.72 -1.70
CA GLN A 136 41.13 0.29 -1.21
C GLN A 136 41.63 0.97 0.07
N LEU A 137 42.16 0.20 1.04
CA LEU A 137 42.74 0.74 2.27
C LEU A 137 43.95 1.63 1.96
N ARG A 138 44.81 1.23 1.01
CA ARG A 138 45.97 2.04 0.60
C ARG A 138 45.55 3.34 -0.09
N GLU A 139 44.50 3.31 -0.90
CA GLU A 139 43.93 4.52 -1.52
C GLU A 139 43.31 5.44 -0.46
N GLN A 140 42.57 4.89 0.50
CA GLN A 140 42.02 5.65 1.63
C GLN A 140 43.12 6.29 2.47
N ALA A 141 44.16 5.54 2.84
CA ALA A 141 45.30 6.04 3.60
C ALA A 141 46.03 7.18 2.88
N LYS A 142 46.22 7.08 1.56
CA LYS A 142 46.78 8.17 0.74
C LYS A 142 45.87 9.41 0.77
N SER A 143 44.57 9.23 0.57
CA SER A 143 43.62 10.35 0.58
C SER A 143 43.51 11.03 1.94
N LEU A 144 43.65 10.27 3.04
CA LEU A 144 43.68 10.82 4.40
C LEU A 144 44.96 11.60 4.63
N LYS A 145 46.12 11.07 4.23
CA LYS A 145 47.39 11.76 4.34
C LYS A 145 47.41 13.07 3.54
N GLU A 146 46.90 13.06 2.31
CA GLU A 146 46.77 14.28 1.49
C GLU A 146 45.85 15.32 2.16
N LYS A 147 44.74 14.86 2.78
CA LYS A 147 43.86 15.75 3.55
C LYS A 147 44.56 16.31 4.79
N GLU A 148 45.28 15.49 5.55
CA GLU A 148 46.05 15.92 6.72
C GLU A 148 47.12 16.94 6.37
N GLU A 149 47.88 16.71 5.29
CA GLU A 149 48.86 17.67 4.77
C GLU A 149 48.18 18.99 4.36
N GLY A 150 47.02 18.91 3.69
CA GLY A 150 46.22 20.08 3.35
C GLY A 150 45.67 20.84 4.57
N PHE A 151 45.27 20.13 5.63
CA PHE A 151 44.83 20.73 6.89
C PHE A 151 45.99 21.39 7.63
N ASN A 152 47.14 20.72 7.74
CA ASN A 152 48.32 21.29 8.39
C ASN A 152 48.79 22.56 7.69
N GLN A 153 48.83 22.58 6.35
CA GLN A 153 49.18 23.80 5.60
C GLN A 153 48.22 24.95 5.87
N LYS A 154 46.91 24.67 5.95
CA LYS A 154 45.92 25.70 6.30
C LYS A 154 46.12 26.19 7.73
N TYR A 155 46.33 25.26 8.67
CA TYR A 155 46.51 25.58 10.07
C TYR A 155 47.77 26.45 10.30
N SER A 156 48.89 26.12 9.66
CA SER A 156 50.10 26.96 9.70
C SER A 156 49.85 28.37 9.18
N LYS A 157 49.08 28.52 8.10
CA LYS A 157 48.71 29.85 7.59
C LYS A 157 47.84 30.63 8.59
N TYR A 158 46.90 29.97 9.26
CA TYR A 158 46.08 30.62 10.30
C TYR A 158 46.91 31.03 11.52
N ALA A 159 47.82 30.17 11.97
CA ALA A 159 48.73 30.49 13.07
C ALA A 159 49.61 31.71 12.76
N GLU A 160 50.14 31.82 11.53
CA GLU A 160 50.88 33.01 11.09
C GLU A 160 50.02 34.28 11.07
N ILE A 161 48.72 34.17 10.74
CA ILE A 161 47.79 35.30 10.71
C ILE A 161 47.43 35.72 12.13
N GLU A 162 47.20 34.76 13.04
CA GLU A 162 46.93 35.00 14.45
C GLU A 162 48.12 35.73 15.11
N GLU A 163 49.35 35.30 14.85
CA GLU A 163 50.54 36.01 15.32
C GLU A 163 50.64 37.46 14.80
N LEU A 164 50.22 37.73 13.56
CA LEU A 164 50.23 39.09 13.00
C LEU A 164 49.16 39.97 13.63
N VAL A 165 48.01 39.38 13.97
CA VAL A 165 46.92 40.07 14.69
C VAL A 165 47.37 40.42 16.11
N ASP A 166 48.02 39.49 16.81
CA ASP A 166 48.54 39.69 18.17
C ASP A 166 49.66 40.75 18.22
N LYS A 167 50.48 40.84 17.17
CA LYS A 167 51.52 41.87 16.98
C LYS A 167 50.94 43.25 16.64
N GLY A 168 49.64 43.37 16.38
CA GLY A 168 48.94 44.63 16.08
C GLY A 168 48.89 45.01 14.59
N ASP A 169 49.49 44.21 13.71
CA ASP A 169 49.57 44.45 12.26
C ASP A 169 48.34 43.89 11.52
N LYS A 170 47.17 44.45 11.85
CA LYS A 170 45.86 44.01 11.33
C LYS A 170 45.73 44.13 9.81
N LEU A 171 46.41 45.10 9.20
CA LEU A 171 46.43 45.31 7.75
C LEU A 171 47.16 44.17 7.03
N ALA A 172 48.35 43.78 7.51
CA ALA A 172 49.10 42.66 6.94
C ALA A 172 48.38 41.32 7.16
N ALA A 173 47.70 41.15 8.29
CA ALA A 173 46.84 40.00 8.53
C ALA A 173 45.64 39.94 7.56
N ALA A 174 45.00 41.09 7.29
CA ALA A 174 43.90 41.19 6.33
C ALA A 174 44.35 40.90 4.88
N GLU A 175 45.54 41.39 4.49
CA GLU A 175 46.13 41.09 3.18
C GLU A 175 46.45 39.59 3.03
N LYS A 176 47.04 38.95 4.05
CA LYS A 176 47.28 37.50 4.05
C LYS A 176 46.00 36.66 4.03
N LEU A 177 44.90 37.18 4.59
CA LEU A 177 43.57 36.59 4.51
C LEU A 177 42.90 36.80 3.14
N GLY A 178 43.54 37.53 2.21
CA GLY A 178 42.98 37.83 0.91
C GLY A 178 41.83 38.84 0.96
N LEU A 179 41.74 39.66 2.01
CA LEU A 179 40.77 40.77 2.10
C LEU A 179 41.30 42.02 1.39
N THR A 180 41.88 41.84 0.20
CA THR A 180 42.33 42.96 -0.63
C THR A 180 41.13 43.60 -1.33
N PRO A 181 41.17 44.91 -1.62
CA PRO A 181 40.13 45.59 -2.39
C PRO A 181 39.88 44.93 -3.74
N GLU A 182 40.93 44.38 -4.37
CA GLU A 182 40.85 43.64 -5.63
C GLU A 182 40.00 42.37 -5.51
N ASN A 183 40.20 41.57 -4.45
CA ASN A 183 39.39 40.38 -4.18
C ASN A 183 37.93 40.72 -3.82
N PHE A 184 37.70 41.89 -3.21
CA PHE A 184 36.35 42.38 -2.95
C PHE A 184 35.63 42.78 -4.24
N VAL A 185 36.32 43.45 -5.17
CA VAL A 185 35.79 43.82 -6.49
C VAL A 185 35.57 42.58 -7.35
N GLU A 186 36.51 41.63 -7.36
CA GLU A 186 36.34 40.35 -8.05
C GLU A 186 35.17 39.54 -7.46
N GLY A 187 35.00 39.57 -6.13
CA GLY A 187 33.85 38.99 -5.45
C GLY A 187 32.52 39.65 -5.80
N LEU A 188 32.49 40.97 -6.04
CA LEU A 188 31.29 41.68 -6.51
C LEU A 188 30.94 41.32 -7.95
N ILE A 189 31.94 41.25 -8.85
CA ILE A 189 31.74 40.81 -10.24
C ILE A 189 31.30 39.34 -10.29
N SER A 190 31.87 38.51 -9.40
CA SER A 190 31.51 37.09 -9.29
C SER A 190 30.13 36.90 -8.66
N LYS A 191 29.67 37.80 -7.79
CA LYS A 191 28.30 37.75 -7.22
C LYS A 191 27.22 37.88 -8.30
N GLU A 192 27.42 38.74 -9.29
CA GLU A 192 26.48 38.89 -10.41
C GLU A 192 26.40 37.60 -11.24
N LYS A 193 27.56 37.00 -11.56
CA LYS A 193 27.63 35.68 -12.21
C LYS A 193 27.02 34.57 -11.37
N LEU A 194 27.29 34.55 -10.05
CA LEU A 194 26.70 33.61 -9.10
C LEU A 194 25.17 33.79 -9.00
N GLU A 195 24.64 35.00 -9.14
CA GLU A 195 23.19 35.24 -9.17
C GLU A 195 22.54 34.72 -10.44
N GLU A 196 23.20 34.86 -11.59
CA GLU A 196 22.75 34.24 -12.85
C GLU A 196 22.82 32.71 -12.78
N GLU A 197 23.93 32.16 -12.30
CA GLU A 197 24.09 30.72 -12.07
C GLU A 197 23.05 30.20 -11.09
N LYS A 198 22.80 30.90 -9.96
CA LYS A 198 21.73 30.54 -9.02
C LYS A 198 20.36 30.47 -9.68
N LYS A 199 20.00 31.44 -10.54
CA LYS A 199 18.72 31.38 -11.27
C LYS A 199 18.64 30.15 -12.18
N THR A 200 19.73 29.78 -12.85
CA THR A 200 19.77 28.58 -13.68
C THR A 200 19.68 27.29 -12.86
N VAL A 201 20.38 27.23 -11.73
CA VAL A 201 20.33 26.11 -10.79
C VAL A 201 18.94 25.99 -10.17
N ASP A 202 18.32 27.09 -9.74
CA ASP A 202 16.96 27.10 -9.20
C ASP A 202 15.94 26.60 -10.23
N TYR A 203 16.11 26.98 -11.50
CA TYR A 203 15.29 26.43 -12.58
C TYR A 203 15.50 24.92 -12.74
N GLN A 204 16.75 24.46 -12.75
CA GLN A 204 17.05 23.03 -12.83
C GLN A 204 16.48 22.27 -11.63
N VAL A 205 16.64 22.78 -10.41
CA VAL A 205 16.08 22.21 -9.18
C VAL A 205 14.56 22.10 -9.28
N LYS A 206 13.87 23.16 -9.73
CA LYS A 206 12.41 23.11 -9.96
C LYS A 206 12.02 22.05 -10.98
N THR A 207 12.71 21.99 -12.12
CA THR A 207 12.41 20.96 -13.14
C THR A 207 12.69 19.55 -12.66
N LEU A 208 13.69 19.36 -11.80
CA LEU A 208 13.99 18.07 -11.18
C LEU A 208 12.94 17.71 -10.13
N GLN A 209 12.49 18.66 -9.32
CA GLN A 209 11.40 18.48 -8.36
C GLN A 209 10.10 18.08 -9.07
N GLU A 210 9.72 18.78 -10.14
CA GLU A 210 8.53 18.43 -10.92
C GLU A 210 8.63 17.03 -11.55
N LYS A 211 9.82 16.62 -12.00
CA LYS A 211 10.05 15.26 -12.52
C LYS A 211 9.96 14.20 -11.42
N LEU A 212 10.50 14.49 -10.24
CA LEU A 212 10.40 13.59 -9.08
C LEU A 212 8.95 13.43 -8.63
N GLU A 213 8.20 14.53 -8.52
CA GLU A 213 6.78 14.48 -8.18
C GLU A 213 5.97 13.68 -9.21
N LYS A 214 6.24 13.88 -10.51
CA LYS A 214 5.61 13.08 -11.58
C LYS A 214 5.94 11.59 -11.48
N MET A 215 7.21 11.24 -11.28
CA MET A 215 7.62 9.84 -11.12
C MET A 215 7.04 9.21 -9.85
N GLU A 216 6.95 9.96 -8.76
CA GLU A 216 6.34 9.47 -7.52
C GLU A 216 4.84 9.25 -7.68
N ALA A 217 4.14 10.16 -8.36
CA ALA A 217 2.73 10.02 -8.67
C ALA A 217 2.46 8.82 -9.60
N GLU A 218 3.29 8.62 -10.63
CA GLU A 218 3.20 7.44 -11.51
C GLU A 218 3.46 6.15 -10.74
N ARG A 219 4.51 6.10 -9.90
CA ARG A 219 4.81 4.94 -9.06
C ARG A 219 3.68 4.64 -8.06
N GLN A 220 3.04 5.66 -7.50
CA GLN A 220 1.89 5.47 -6.60
C GLN A 220 0.68 4.90 -7.37
N LYS A 221 0.41 5.41 -8.57
CA LYS A 221 -0.66 4.87 -9.44
C LYS A 221 -0.39 3.42 -9.83
N GLU A 222 0.83 3.11 -10.25
CA GLU A 222 1.22 1.75 -10.62
C GLU A 222 1.10 0.79 -9.43
N LYS A 223 1.55 1.20 -8.24
CA LYS A 223 1.36 0.41 -7.00
C LYS A 223 -0.12 0.17 -6.68
N ALA A 224 -0.96 1.20 -6.81
CA ALA A 224 -2.39 1.07 -6.58
C ALA A 224 -3.06 0.15 -7.62
N GLU A 225 -2.67 0.24 -8.89
CA GLU A 225 -3.16 -0.66 -9.94
C GLU A 225 -2.70 -2.11 -9.74
N TYR A 226 -1.45 -2.30 -9.32
CA TYR A 226 -0.92 -3.62 -9.00
C TYR A 226 -1.69 -4.26 -7.83
N GLN A 227 -1.89 -3.51 -6.74
CA GLN A 227 -2.69 -3.97 -5.60
C GLN A 227 -4.13 -4.29 -6.02
N LYS A 228 -4.76 -3.45 -6.84
CA LYS A 228 -6.09 -3.73 -7.38
C LYS A 228 -6.12 -5.02 -8.19
N LYS A 229 -5.15 -5.24 -9.08
CA LYS A 229 -5.04 -6.47 -9.88
C LYS A 229 -4.84 -7.70 -9.00
N GLU A 230 -4.01 -7.60 -7.97
CA GLU A 230 -3.78 -8.68 -7.00
C GLU A 230 -5.06 -9.03 -6.25
N ILE A 231 -5.78 -8.03 -5.73
CA ILE A 231 -7.07 -8.21 -5.05
C ILE A 231 -8.10 -8.83 -6.01
N MET A 232 -8.20 -8.34 -7.24
CA MET A 232 -9.12 -8.90 -8.24
C MET A 232 -8.78 -10.36 -8.56
N SER A 233 -7.49 -10.69 -8.69
CA SER A 233 -7.07 -12.08 -8.92
C SER A 233 -7.40 -13.00 -7.74
N GLN A 234 -7.29 -12.51 -6.50
CA GLN A 234 -7.68 -13.27 -5.32
C GLN A 234 -9.19 -13.48 -5.26
N LEU A 235 -9.96 -12.45 -5.60
CA LEU A 235 -11.42 -12.49 -5.66
C LEU A 235 -11.92 -13.45 -6.75
N ASP A 236 -11.31 -13.43 -7.93
CA ASP A 236 -11.60 -14.39 -9.01
C ASP A 236 -11.22 -15.82 -8.60
N GLY A 237 -10.13 -16.00 -7.87
CA GLY A 237 -9.74 -17.29 -7.29
C GLY A 237 -10.80 -17.82 -6.33
N TYR A 238 -11.25 -16.97 -5.39
CA TYR A 238 -12.27 -17.34 -4.42
C TYR A 238 -13.62 -17.68 -5.07
N LYS A 239 -14.03 -16.93 -6.11
CA LYS A 239 -15.24 -17.25 -6.88
C LYS A 239 -15.13 -18.61 -7.58
N ARG A 240 -13.96 -18.96 -8.11
CA ARG A 240 -13.73 -20.30 -8.67
C ARG A 240 -13.83 -21.38 -7.60
N ASP A 241 -13.31 -21.15 -6.39
CA ASP A 241 -13.44 -22.09 -5.28
C ASP A 241 -14.92 -22.34 -4.92
N ILE A 242 -15.75 -21.29 -4.94
CA ILE A 242 -17.21 -21.39 -4.76
C ILE A 242 -17.84 -22.22 -5.89
N THR A 243 -17.50 -21.92 -7.16
CA THR A 243 -18.02 -22.70 -8.30
C THR A 243 -17.60 -24.17 -8.21
N ASP A 244 -16.35 -24.45 -7.86
CA ASP A 244 -15.84 -25.80 -7.65
C ASP A 244 -16.56 -26.52 -6.51
N PHE A 245 -16.87 -25.81 -5.43
CA PHE A 245 -17.62 -26.35 -4.30
C PHE A 245 -19.05 -26.72 -4.69
N ILE A 246 -19.75 -25.84 -5.41
CA ILE A 246 -21.11 -26.08 -5.90
C ILE A 246 -21.13 -27.24 -6.89
N THR A 247 -20.21 -27.27 -7.84
CA THR A 247 -20.16 -28.33 -8.87
C THR A 247 -19.79 -29.70 -8.30
N LYS A 248 -18.93 -29.77 -7.26
CA LYS A 248 -18.64 -31.02 -6.54
C LYS A 248 -19.84 -31.55 -5.76
N ASN A 249 -20.72 -30.66 -5.31
CA ASN A 249 -21.91 -30.98 -4.54
C ASN A 249 -23.20 -30.68 -5.34
N ALA A 250 -23.17 -30.88 -6.66
CA ALA A 250 -24.27 -30.50 -7.54
C ALA A 250 -25.60 -31.17 -7.18
N ASP A 251 -25.56 -32.39 -6.63
CA ASP A 251 -26.75 -33.12 -6.17
C ASP A 251 -27.40 -32.50 -4.91
N LYS A 252 -26.63 -31.77 -4.10
CA LYS A 252 -27.14 -31.09 -2.88
C LYS A 252 -27.62 -29.67 -3.18
N TYR A 253 -27.00 -29.00 -4.14
CA TYR A 253 -27.22 -27.59 -4.46
C TYR A 253 -27.61 -27.44 -5.94
N GLU A 254 -28.74 -28.02 -6.31
CA GLU A 254 -29.18 -28.13 -7.70
C GLU A 254 -29.49 -26.76 -8.32
N ILE A 255 -30.10 -25.83 -7.57
CA ILE A 255 -30.50 -24.52 -8.07
C ILE A 255 -29.26 -23.66 -8.30
N CYS A 256 -28.36 -23.60 -7.30
CA CYS A 256 -27.08 -22.92 -7.43
C CYS A 256 -26.24 -23.46 -8.60
N ALA A 257 -26.18 -24.78 -8.78
CA ALA A 257 -25.43 -25.42 -9.85
C ALA A 257 -26.03 -25.14 -11.24
N THR A 258 -27.36 -25.21 -11.38
CA THR A 258 -28.05 -25.04 -12.66
C THR A 258 -28.10 -23.59 -13.13
N GLN A 259 -28.23 -22.63 -12.20
CA GLN A 259 -28.34 -21.20 -12.53
C GLN A 259 -27.01 -20.45 -12.47
N GLY A 260 -25.95 -21.08 -11.96
CA GLY A 260 -24.63 -20.46 -11.87
C GLY A 260 -24.60 -19.32 -10.84
N LEU A 261 -25.26 -19.51 -9.69
CA LEU A 261 -25.42 -18.49 -8.64
C LEU A 261 -24.15 -18.28 -7.79
N THR A 262 -22.97 -18.42 -8.39
CA THR A 262 -21.68 -18.23 -7.71
C THR A 262 -21.52 -16.80 -7.20
N GLU A 263 -21.98 -15.81 -7.98
CA GLU A 263 -21.90 -14.39 -7.59
C GLU A 263 -22.77 -14.10 -6.37
N ASP A 264 -24.01 -14.60 -6.36
CA ASP A 264 -24.95 -14.39 -5.25
C ASP A 264 -24.46 -15.04 -3.95
N VAL A 265 -23.81 -16.21 -4.04
CA VAL A 265 -23.16 -16.85 -2.88
C VAL A 265 -22.01 -15.99 -2.36
N TYR A 266 -21.18 -15.45 -3.26
CA TYR A 266 -20.11 -14.53 -2.87
C TYR A 266 -20.68 -13.26 -2.19
N GLU A 267 -21.74 -12.68 -2.75
CA GLU A 267 -22.42 -11.53 -2.15
C GLU A 267 -23.03 -11.86 -0.78
N ALA A 268 -23.60 -13.05 -0.61
CA ALA A 268 -24.11 -13.48 0.70
C ALA A 268 -23.01 -13.58 1.76
N ILE A 269 -21.84 -14.15 1.41
CA ILE A 269 -20.66 -14.21 2.30
C ILE A 269 -20.17 -12.81 2.64
N LYS A 270 -20.11 -11.92 1.64
CA LYS A 270 -19.70 -10.54 1.84
C LYS A 270 -20.67 -9.78 2.75
N ASN A 271 -21.97 -9.88 2.49
CA ASN A 271 -23.01 -9.18 3.26
C ASN A 271 -23.08 -9.68 4.70
N THR A 272 -22.90 -10.98 4.92
CA THR A 272 -22.84 -11.55 6.28
C THR A 272 -21.61 -11.05 7.03
N TYR A 273 -20.43 -11.04 6.40
CA TYR A 273 -19.22 -10.48 7.00
C TYR A 273 -19.35 -8.97 7.30
N GLU A 274 -19.94 -8.18 6.41
CA GLU A 274 -20.19 -6.75 6.66
C GLU A 274 -21.18 -6.52 7.81
N ALA A 275 -22.17 -7.42 7.99
CA ALA A 275 -23.17 -7.30 9.04
C ALA A 275 -22.70 -7.81 10.41
N THR A 276 -21.98 -8.93 10.47
CA THR A 276 -21.61 -9.61 11.73
C THR A 276 -20.13 -9.48 12.07
N GLY A 277 -19.27 -9.21 11.08
CA GLY A 277 -17.81 -9.29 11.21
C GLY A 277 -17.27 -10.72 11.24
N GLU A 278 -18.12 -11.74 11.08
CA GLU A 278 -17.74 -13.14 11.09
C GLU A 278 -17.75 -13.71 9.67
N VAL A 279 -16.72 -14.50 9.34
CA VAL A 279 -16.63 -15.17 8.03
C VAL A 279 -17.48 -16.43 8.08
N VAL A 280 -18.62 -16.39 7.40
CA VAL A 280 -19.51 -17.55 7.23
C VAL A 280 -18.84 -18.61 6.37
N SER A 281 -19.07 -19.88 6.70
CA SER A 281 -18.53 -20.99 5.92
C SER A 281 -19.16 -21.04 4.51
N MET A 282 -18.40 -21.53 3.53
CA MET A 282 -18.90 -21.64 2.15
C MET A 282 -20.14 -22.53 2.06
N GLU A 283 -20.20 -23.59 2.87
CA GLU A 283 -21.36 -24.50 2.98
C GLU A 283 -22.64 -23.78 3.41
N GLU A 284 -22.55 -23.01 4.49
CA GLU A 284 -23.68 -22.29 5.08
C GLU A 284 -24.16 -21.17 4.16
N ALA A 285 -23.23 -20.48 3.49
CA ALA A 285 -23.60 -19.45 2.53
C ALA A 285 -24.29 -20.01 1.29
N VAL A 286 -23.80 -21.12 0.73
CA VAL A 286 -24.46 -21.79 -0.40
C VAL A 286 -25.85 -22.28 0.02
N GLU A 287 -25.98 -22.86 1.21
CA GLU A 287 -27.27 -23.33 1.73
C GLU A 287 -28.26 -22.18 1.96
N ALA A 288 -27.81 -21.03 2.46
CA ALA A 288 -28.64 -19.85 2.62
C ALA A 288 -29.16 -19.30 1.28
N VAL A 289 -28.30 -19.28 0.25
CA VAL A 289 -28.69 -18.84 -1.10
C VAL A 289 -29.63 -19.83 -1.74
N GLU A 290 -29.34 -21.13 -1.67
CA GLU A 290 -30.21 -22.19 -2.18
C GLU A 290 -31.61 -22.07 -1.55
N ALA A 291 -31.69 -21.98 -0.21
CA ALA A 291 -32.95 -21.85 0.52
C ALA A 291 -33.72 -20.57 0.16
N HIS A 292 -33.02 -19.45 -0.06
CA HIS A 292 -33.65 -18.21 -0.51
C HIS A 292 -34.29 -18.39 -1.89
N TYR A 293 -33.56 -18.98 -2.84
CA TYR A 293 -34.07 -19.21 -4.18
C TYR A 293 -35.16 -20.27 -4.23
N GLU A 294 -35.08 -21.33 -3.42
CA GLU A 294 -36.18 -22.30 -3.23
C GLU A 294 -37.47 -21.59 -2.84
N GLN A 295 -37.43 -20.72 -1.82
CA GLN A 295 -38.59 -19.94 -1.38
C GLN A 295 -39.09 -18.98 -2.47
N GLU A 296 -38.20 -18.34 -3.22
CA GLU A 296 -38.59 -17.50 -4.35
C GLU A 296 -39.27 -18.34 -5.45
N PHE A 297 -38.76 -19.53 -5.76
CA PHE A 297 -39.35 -20.42 -6.74
C PHE A 297 -40.73 -20.89 -6.28
N GLU A 298 -40.88 -21.34 -5.04
CA GLU A 298 -42.17 -21.75 -4.47
C GLU A 298 -43.19 -20.61 -4.53
N THR A 299 -42.82 -19.41 -4.08
CA THR A 299 -43.73 -18.26 -4.05
C THR A 299 -44.08 -17.76 -5.45
N LYS A 300 -43.12 -17.75 -6.40
CA LYS A 300 -43.37 -17.35 -7.79
C LYS A 300 -44.22 -18.41 -8.51
N TRP A 301 -43.95 -19.69 -8.33
CA TRP A 301 -44.70 -20.78 -8.97
C TRP A 301 -46.12 -20.93 -8.40
N ALA A 302 -46.31 -20.72 -7.09
CA ALA A 302 -47.63 -20.72 -6.47
C ALA A 302 -48.55 -19.63 -7.03
N LYS A 303 -47.99 -18.50 -7.48
CA LYS A 303 -48.74 -17.38 -8.08
C LYS A 303 -49.14 -17.62 -9.53
N VAL A 304 -48.49 -18.55 -10.25
CA VAL A 304 -48.79 -18.80 -11.67
C VAL A 304 -49.88 -19.88 -11.79
N ASN A 305 -51.14 -19.44 -11.86
CA ASN A 305 -52.33 -20.31 -12.00
C ASN A 305 -52.21 -21.35 -13.12
N LYS A 306 -51.48 -21.06 -14.20
CA LYS A 306 -51.28 -21.97 -15.35
C LYS A 306 -50.31 -23.13 -15.08
N LEU A 307 -49.30 -22.94 -14.23
CA LEU A 307 -48.40 -24.02 -13.80
C LEU A 307 -49.02 -24.80 -12.63
N ARG A 308 -49.75 -24.11 -11.75
CA ARG A 308 -50.52 -24.76 -10.68
C ARG A 308 -51.50 -25.80 -11.23
N SER A 309 -52.15 -25.52 -12.36
CA SER A 309 -53.05 -26.49 -13.04
C SER A 309 -52.33 -27.64 -13.74
N ARG A 310 -51.01 -27.58 -13.95
CA ARG A 310 -50.21 -28.65 -14.59
C ARG A 310 -49.46 -29.53 -13.59
N ILE A 311 -49.17 -29.01 -12.40
CA ILE A 311 -48.39 -29.69 -11.36
C ILE A 311 -49.29 -30.24 -10.25
N ALA A 312 -50.47 -29.64 -10.05
CA ALA A 312 -51.49 -30.26 -9.21
C ALA A 312 -51.93 -31.58 -9.89
N PRO A 313 -51.70 -32.76 -9.28
CA PRO A 313 -52.23 -34.00 -9.81
C PRO A 313 -53.75 -33.88 -9.90
N GLU A 314 -54.32 -34.28 -11.04
CA GLU A 314 -55.76 -34.39 -11.19
C GLU A 314 -56.32 -35.17 -9.99
N PRO A 315 -57.36 -34.67 -9.29
CA PRO A 315 -58.03 -35.49 -8.31
C PRO A 315 -58.59 -36.70 -9.06
N VAL A 316 -58.08 -37.88 -8.73
CA VAL A 316 -58.60 -39.16 -9.23
C VAL A 316 -60.10 -39.16 -8.97
N VAL A 317 -60.86 -38.96 -10.04
CA VAL A 317 -62.31 -39.10 -10.04
C VAL A 317 -62.57 -40.58 -9.89
N GLU A 318 -62.89 -41.02 -8.67
CA GLU A 318 -63.46 -42.35 -8.44
C GLU A 318 -64.77 -42.46 -9.24
N GLU A 319 -64.80 -43.44 -10.15
CA GLU A 319 -65.92 -43.77 -10.99
C GLU A 319 -67.15 -44.16 -10.14
N LYS A 320 -68.28 -43.48 -10.40
CA LYS A 320 -69.61 -44.00 -10.11
C LYS A 320 -69.89 -45.24 -10.97
N PRO A 321 -70.72 -46.18 -10.47
CA PRO A 321 -71.98 -46.33 -11.19
C PRO A 321 -73.22 -46.40 -10.30
N SER A 322 -74.26 -45.76 -10.85
CA SER A 322 -75.69 -46.06 -10.73
C SER A 322 -76.44 -45.79 -9.41
N SER A 323 -77.38 -44.86 -9.53
CA SER A 323 -78.46 -44.43 -8.60
C SER A 323 -79.60 -45.48 -8.51
N PRO A 324 -80.78 -45.25 -7.84
CA PRO A 324 -81.37 -44.01 -7.26
C PRO A 324 -82.18 -44.23 -5.92
N PRO A 325 -83.13 -43.36 -5.49
CA PRO A 325 -82.95 -42.00 -4.93
C PRO A 325 -83.74 -41.77 -3.60
N VAL A 326 -83.17 -41.21 -2.53
CA VAL A 326 -83.97 -40.75 -1.37
C VAL A 326 -83.31 -39.56 -0.65
N VAL A 327 -83.97 -38.39 -0.79
CA VAL A 327 -84.18 -37.32 0.19
C VAL A 327 -83.00 -36.41 0.61
N GLU A 328 -83.16 -35.15 0.18
CA GLU A 328 -82.87 -33.88 0.85
C GLU A 328 -82.28 -33.93 2.27
N VAL A 329 -81.07 -33.39 2.46
CA VAL A 329 -80.82 -32.38 3.52
C VAL A 329 -79.77 -31.39 3.03
N LYS A 330 -80.19 -30.13 2.98
CA LYS A 330 -79.41 -28.94 2.65
C LYS A 330 -78.79 -28.43 3.96
N GLU A 331 -77.53 -28.76 4.26
CA GLU A 331 -76.84 -28.18 5.43
C GLU A 331 -76.04 -26.94 5.02
N GLU A 332 -76.74 -25.79 5.05
CA GLU A 332 -76.14 -24.46 5.09
C GLU A 332 -75.48 -24.26 6.46
N LYS A 333 -74.16 -24.42 6.55
CA LYS A 333 -73.38 -24.08 7.75
C LYS A 333 -73.32 -22.55 7.93
N LYS A 334 -74.11 -22.04 8.87
CA LYS A 334 -73.99 -20.65 9.37
C LYS A 334 -72.73 -20.52 10.23
N PRO A 335 -71.91 -19.47 10.07
CA PRO A 335 -70.83 -19.20 11.01
C PRO A 335 -71.40 -18.66 12.32
N ILE A 336 -70.96 -19.28 13.43
CA ILE A 336 -71.22 -18.85 14.80
C ILE A 336 -70.43 -17.56 15.04
N ARG A 337 -71.14 -16.52 15.46
CA ARG A 337 -70.63 -15.19 15.77
C ARG A 337 -70.30 -15.14 17.26
N THR A 338 -69.05 -15.30 17.63
CA THR A 338 -68.58 -15.06 19.00
C THR A 338 -68.29 -13.58 19.18
N ILE A 339 -69.03 -12.97 20.09
CA ILE A 339 -68.83 -11.62 20.63
C ILE A 339 -67.82 -11.81 21.78
N THR A 340 -66.61 -11.25 21.69
CA THR A 340 -65.67 -10.91 22.79
C THR A 340 -64.28 -10.54 22.25
N ASN A 341 -64.10 -9.29 21.78
CA ASN A 341 -63.03 -8.36 22.19
C ASN A 341 -63.20 -7.05 21.41
N SER A 342 -64.09 -6.19 21.92
CA SER A 342 -64.16 -4.79 21.51
C SER A 342 -63.37 -4.00 22.55
N ASP A 343 -62.04 -3.99 22.41
CA ASP A 343 -61.11 -2.98 22.97
C ASP A 343 -59.67 -3.35 22.60
N SER A 344 -59.31 -3.16 21.33
CA SER A 344 -57.92 -2.96 20.90
C SER A 344 -57.90 -2.36 19.49
N SER A 345 -58.52 -1.20 19.34
CA SER A 345 -58.32 -0.35 18.16
C SER A 345 -57.10 0.55 18.39
N SER A 346 -56.31 0.69 17.32
CA SER A 346 -55.27 1.70 17.12
C SER A 346 -53.85 1.40 17.62
N SER A 347 -53.20 0.45 16.96
CA SER A 347 -51.81 0.67 16.53
C SER A 347 -51.70 0.28 15.07
N SER A 348 -51.86 1.28 14.20
CA SER A 348 -51.44 1.18 12.80
C SER A 348 -49.92 0.99 12.80
N ASN A 349 -49.46 -0.25 12.60
CA ASN A 349 -48.09 -0.50 12.16
C ASN A 349 -48.00 -0.02 10.71
N LYS A 350 -47.84 1.30 10.52
CA LYS A 350 -47.27 1.83 9.28
C LYS A 350 -45.88 1.18 9.16
N SER A 351 -45.61 0.59 8.00
CA SER A 351 -44.25 0.14 7.68
C SER A 351 -43.30 1.35 7.80
N LEU A 352 -42.04 1.11 8.14
CA LEU A 352 -41.01 2.17 8.20
C LEU A 352 -40.85 2.89 6.85
N ASP A 353 -41.26 2.23 5.76
CA ASP A 353 -41.24 2.74 4.39
C ASP A 353 -42.38 3.73 4.08
N ASP A 354 -43.50 3.70 4.82
CA ASP A 354 -44.66 4.59 4.60
C ASP A 354 -44.68 5.84 5.54
N MET A 355 -43.59 6.08 6.28
CA MET A 355 -43.45 7.24 7.17
C MET A 355 -42.61 8.34 6.52
N THR A 356 -43.05 9.59 6.64
CA THR A 356 -42.26 10.76 6.28
C THR A 356 -41.02 10.86 7.17
N ASP A 357 -39.96 11.52 6.69
CA ASP A 357 -38.67 11.60 7.39
C ASP A 357 -38.81 12.18 8.81
N GLU A 358 -39.73 13.14 8.97
CA GLU A 358 -40.03 13.79 10.25
C GLU A 358 -40.69 12.82 11.26
N GLU A 359 -41.60 11.95 10.81
CA GLU A 359 -42.21 10.90 11.65
C GLU A 359 -41.17 9.84 12.05
N ARG A 360 -40.22 9.54 11.15
CA ARG A 360 -39.11 8.60 11.38
C ARG A 360 -38.16 9.09 12.47
N GLU A 361 -37.83 10.38 12.46
CA GLU A 361 -36.92 10.98 13.45
C GLU A 361 -37.55 11.00 14.86
N GLU A 362 -38.85 11.28 14.98
CA GLU A 362 -39.56 11.23 16.27
C GLU A 362 -39.66 9.81 16.84
N ALA A 363 -39.89 8.81 15.99
CA ALA A 363 -39.91 7.41 16.39
C ALA A 363 -38.55 6.95 16.92
N ALA A 364 -37.46 7.34 16.25
CA ALA A 364 -36.08 7.07 16.68
C ALA A 364 -35.76 7.74 18.03
N LYS A 365 -36.15 9.01 18.22
CA LYS A 365 -35.98 9.74 19.50
C LYS A 365 -36.72 9.06 20.66
N LYS A 366 -37.93 8.53 20.42
CA LYS A 366 -38.69 7.77 21.43
C LYS A 366 -38.01 6.44 21.81
N LEU A 367 -37.43 5.74 20.84
CA LEU A 367 -36.67 4.51 21.08
C LEU A 367 -35.43 4.78 21.94
N LEU A 368 -34.64 5.81 21.61
CA LEU A 368 -33.46 6.20 22.39
C LEU A 368 -33.82 6.59 23.83
N LYS A 369 -34.96 7.26 24.04
CA LYS A 369 -35.40 7.65 25.39
C LYS A 369 -35.84 6.46 26.25
N THR A 370 -36.43 5.43 25.65
CA THR A 370 -36.88 4.24 26.38
C THR A 370 -35.73 3.28 26.69
N THR A 371 -34.73 3.17 25.81
CA THR A 371 -33.52 2.36 26.08
C THR A 371 -32.64 3.00 27.15
N TRP A 372 -32.56 4.35 27.19
CA TRP A 372 -31.79 5.05 28.21
C TRP A 372 -32.37 4.91 29.62
N HIS A 373 -33.70 4.85 29.77
CA HIS A 373 -34.35 4.65 31.07
C HIS A 373 -34.33 3.21 31.58
N LYS A 374 -34.07 2.22 30.72
CA LYS A 374 -33.98 0.81 31.11
C LYS A 374 -32.56 0.39 31.56
N SER A 375 -31.56 1.25 31.36
CA SER A 375 -30.16 1.00 31.65
C SER A 375 -29.64 1.71 32.92
N ARG A 376 -30.55 2.18 33.79
CA ARG A 376 -30.26 2.79 35.08
C ARG A 376 -31.21 2.23 36.12
#